data_AF-A0A367GI22-F1
#
_entry.id   AF-A0A367GI22-F1
#
_cell.length_a   1.000
_cell.length_b   1.000
_cell.length_c   1.000
_cell.angle_alpha   90.00
_cell.angle_beta   90.00
_cell.angle_gamma   90.00
#
_symmetry.space_group_name_H-M   'P 1'
#
loop_
_entity.id
_entity.type
_entity.pdbx_description
1 polymer ?
#
loop_
_entity_poly.entity_id
_entity_poly.type
_entity_poly.pdbx_seq_one_letter_code
_entity_poly.pdbx_strand_id
1 'polypeptide(L)'
;MEAQPKRCRRCLLQDMADENDYYASVVRYRATMPRRVRTPDAEYTARLEHCRTCPSLNAGTCMQCGCYVEMRAARTDMHCPLDNAPW
;
A
#
# COMPACT_ATOMS: atom_id res chain seq x y z
N MET A 1 4.41 -25.99 1.59
CA MET A 1 4.83 -24.71 2.21
C MET A 1 3.66 -23.75 2.14
N GLU A 2 2.99 -23.52 3.26
CA GLU A 2 1.88 -22.56 3.30
C GLU A 2 2.46 -21.15 3.35
N ALA A 3 2.21 -20.36 2.30
CA ALA A 3 2.61 -18.97 2.24
C ALA A 3 1.82 -18.22 3.33
N GLN A 4 2.41 -18.09 4.52
CA GLN A 4 1.85 -17.32 5.62
C GLN A 4 1.52 -15.91 5.08
N PRO A 5 0.25 -15.50 5.05
CA PRO A 5 -0.10 -14.19 4.51
C PRO A 5 0.64 -13.17 5.36
N LYS A 6 1.50 -12.35 4.73
CA LYS A 6 2.20 -11.25 5.41
C LYS A 6 1.12 -10.35 6.00
N ARG A 7 0.83 -10.54 7.30
CA ARG A 7 -0.20 -9.80 8.01
C ARG A 7 0.18 -8.33 7.90
N CYS A 8 -0.62 -7.53 7.18
CA CYS A 8 -0.52 -6.07 7.21
C CYS A 8 -0.61 -5.74 8.71
N ARG A 9 0.49 -5.28 9.34
CA ARG A 9 0.44 -4.77 10.70
C ARG A 9 -0.45 -3.54 10.59
N ARG A 10 -1.71 -3.71 10.98
CA ARG A 10 -2.83 -2.76 10.88
C ARG A 10 -2.28 -1.33 10.90
N CYS A 11 -2.46 -0.61 9.79
CA CYS A 11 -2.35 0.84 9.82
C CYS A 11 -3.46 1.27 10.79
N LEU A 12 -3.11 1.71 12.00
CA LEU A 12 -4.12 2.14 12.97
C LEU A 12 -4.65 3.49 12.50
N LEU A 13 -5.61 3.43 11.57
CA LEU A 13 -6.28 4.59 10.99
C LEU A 13 -6.98 5.49 11.98
N GLN A 14 -7.26 4.96 13.17
CA GLN A 14 -7.86 5.70 14.25
C GLN A 14 -6.98 6.88 14.72
N ASP A 15 -5.67 6.82 14.44
CA ASP A 15 -4.74 7.94 14.69
C ASP A 15 -4.67 8.94 13.53
N MET A 16 -5.30 8.63 12.38
CA MET A 16 -5.31 9.44 11.16
C MET A 16 -6.67 10.12 11.08
N ALA A 17 -6.91 11.08 11.98
CA ALA A 17 -8.24 11.59 12.35
C ALA A 17 -8.95 12.42 11.25
N ASP A 18 -8.37 12.60 10.06
CA ASP A 18 -8.96 13.35 8.95
C ASP A 18 -8.44 12.84 7.57
N GLU A 19 -9.23 12.97 6.49
CA GLU A 19 -8.79 12.57 5.13
C GLU A 19 -7.57 13.36 4.65
N ASN A 20 -7.42 14.61 5.10
CA ASN A 20 -6.25 15.44 4.80
C ASN A 20 -4.98 14.94 5.53
N ASP A 21 -5.15 14.28 6.67
CA ASP A 21 -4.06 13.70 7.45
C ASP A 21 -3.59 12.35 6.88
N TYR A 22 -4.48 11.61 6.21
CA TYR A 22 -4.16 10.34 5.57
C TYR A 22 -3.04 10.47 4.52
N TYR A 23 -3.24 11.34 3.53
CA TYR A 23 -2.27 11.52 2.45
C TYR A 23 -0.93 12.05 2.97
N ALA A 24 -0.97 13.04 3.86
CA ALA A 24 0.23 13.60 4.51
C ALA A 24 1.01 12.52 5.27
N SER A 25 0.31 11.64 5.99
CA SER A 25 0.90 10.54 6.72
C SER A 25 1.54 9.49 5.81
N VAL A 26 0.92 9.14 4.67
CA VAL A 26 1.53 8.24 3.68
C VAL A 26 2.80 8.85 3.08
N VAL A 27 2.76 10.14 2.72
CA VAL A 27 3.93 10.85 2.18
C VAL A 27 5.06 10.88 3.22
N ARG A 28 4.75 11.20 4.48
CA ARG A 28 5.72 11.19 5.59
C ARG A 28 6.29 9.79 5.85
N TYR A 29 5.44 8.77 5.84
CA TYR A 29 5.84 7.37 6.01
C TYR A 29 6.82 6.94 4.91
N ARG A 30 6.50 7.26 3.65
CA ARG A 30 7.35 6.96 2.50
C ARG A 30 8.66 7.76 2.51
N ALA A 31 8.63 9.01 2.94
CA ALA A 31 9.83 9.85 3.05
C ALA A 31 10.82 9.33 4.10
N THR A 32 10.31 8.83 5.23
CA THR A 32 11.13 8.30 6.34
C THR A 32 11.57 6.84 6.15
N MET A 33 11.05 6.15 5.13
CA MET A 33 11.39 4.76 4.87
C MET A 33 12.84 4.59 4.40
N PRO A 34 13.59 3.60 4.95
CA PRO A 34 14.93 3.29 4.45
C PRO A 34 14.90 2.88 2.97
N ARG A 35 15.84 3.38 2.17
CA ARG A 35 15.92 3.11 0.72
C ARG A 35 15.85 1.62 0.36
N ARG A 36 16.42 0.73 1.18
CA ARG A 36 16.42 -0.72 0.95
C ARG A 36 15.03 -1.38 0.99
N VAL A 37 14.08 -0.78 1.72
CA VAL A 37 12.70 -1.27 1.84
C VAL A 37 11.69 -0.39 1.11
N ARG A 38 12.14 0.76 0.59
CA ARG A 38 11.28 1.74 -0.09
C ARG A 38 11.24 1.43 -1.57
N THR A 39 10.03 1.27 -2.10
CA THR A 39 9.83 1.11 -3.55
C THR A 39 10.32 2.36 -4.28
N PRO A 40 11.15 2.22 -5.33
CA PRO A 40 11.56 3.34 -6.18
C PRO A 40 10.36 4.14 -6.69
N ASP A 41 10.54 5.44 -6.92
CA ASP A 41 9.42 6.35 -7.28
C ASP A 41 8.69 5.91 -8.56
N ALA A 42 9.44 5.48 -9.58
CA ALA A 42 8.84 5.00 -10.84
C ALA A 42 7.99 3.74 -10.64
N GLU A 43 8.49 2.76 -9.89
CA GLU A 43 7.78 1.53 -9.59
C GLU A 43 6.58 1.78 -8.66
N TYR A 44 6.73 2.68 -7.68
CA TYR A 44 5.64 3.09 -6.81
C TYR A 44 4.47 3.67 -7.60
N THR A 45 4.74 4.59 -8.54
CA THR A 45 3.73 5.14 -9.43
C THR A 45 3.09 4.05 -10.28
N ALA A 46 3.89 3.15 -10.89
CA ALA A 46 3.36 2.05 -11.69
C ALA A 46 2.41 1.12 -10.90
N ARG A 47 2.78 0.75 -9.66
CA ARG A 47 1.94 -0.03 -8.74
C ARG A 47 0.60 0.69 -8.47
N LEU A 48 0.63 2.00 -8.27
CA LEU A 48 -0.59 2.79 -8.05
C LEU A 48 -1.47 2.89 -9.30
N GLU A 49 -0.89 3.00 -10.50
CA GLU A 49 -1.70 2.98 -11.74
C GLU A 49 -2.49 1.68 -11.87
N HIS A 50 -1.88 0.53 -11.56
CA HIS A 50 -2.59 -0.75 -11.52
C HIS A 50 -3.73 -0.76 -10.48
N CYS A 51 -3.52 -0.14 -9.32
CA CYS A 51 -4.57 0.00 -8.30
C CYS A 51 -5.71 0.92 -8.75
N ARG A 52 -5.42 2.02 -9.45
CA ARG A 52 -6.44 2.95 -9.95
C ARG A 52 -7.42 2.30 -10.93
N THR A 53 -6.95 1.33 -11.71
CA THR A 53 -7.80 0.55 -12.62
C THR A 53 -8.37 -0.72 -11.97
N CYS A 54 -8.08 -0.98 -10.70
CA CYS A 54 -8.48 -2.21 -10.02
C CYS A 54 -9.95 -2.14 -9.56
N PRO A 55 -10.82 -3.09 -9.94
CA PRO A 55 -12.22 -3.13 -9.47
C PRO A 55 -12.37 -3.27 -7.95
N SER A 56 -11.33 -3.73 -7.27
CA SER A 56 -11.30 -3.90 -5.81
C SER A 56 -10.75 -2.68 -5.08
N LEU A 57 -10.51 -1.55 -5.74
CA LEU A 57 -10.12 -0.30 -5.07
C LEU A 57 -11.38 0.42 -4.57
N ASN A 58 -11.39 0.79 -3.29
CA ASN A 58 -12.42 1.62 -2.68
C ASN A 58 -11.78 2.70 -1.80
N ALA A 59 -11.88 3.97 -2.18
CA ALA A 59 -11.34 5.12 -1.43
C ALA A 59 -9.90 4.89 -0.90
N GLY A 60 -8.97 4.50 -1.77
CA GLY A 60 -7.57 4.23 -1.41
C GLY A 60 -7.32 2.88 -0.70
N THR A 61 -8.38 2.13 -0.39
CA THR A 61 -8.30 0.82 0.27
C THR A 61 -8.47 -0.32 -0.73
N CYS A 62 -7.60 -1.32 -0.65
CA CYS A 62 -7.75 -2.55 -1.43
C CYS A 62 -8.74 -3.50 -0.74
N MET A 63 -9.89 -3.75 -1.35
CA MET A 63 -10.96 -4.61 -0.81
C MET A 63 -10.58 -6.10 -0.72
N GLN A 64 -9.53 -6.53 -1.41
CA GLN A 64 -9.03 -7.92 -1.32
C GLN A 64 -8.25 -8.19 -0.03
N CYS A 65 -7.56 -7.18 0.51
CA CYS A 65 -6.74 -7.34 1.71
C CYS A 65 -7.09 -6.39 2.85
N GLY A 66 -7.99 -5.43 2.63
CA GLY A 66 -8.38 -4.40 3.60
C GLY A 66 -7.27 -3.41 3.97
N CYS A 67 -6.22 -3.28 3.16
CA CYS A 67 -5.07 -2.41 3.43
C CYS A 67 -4.98 -1.29 2.38
N TYR A 68 -4.38 -0.16 2.75
CA TYR A 68 -4.18 0.96 1.85
C TYR A 68 -3.22 0.64 0.71
N VAL A 69 -3.62 1.02 -0.49
CA VAL A 69 -2.81 0.77 -1.69
C VAL A 69 -1.52 1.55 -1.67
N GLU A 70 -1.52 2.81 -1.19
CA GLU A 70 -0.29 3.59 -1.10
C GLU A 70 0.69 3.03 -0.08
N MET A 71 0.21 2.53 1.06
CA MET A 71 1.07 1.92 2.08
C MET A 71 1.71 0.63 1.59
N ARG A 72 0.95 -0.22 0.87
CA ARG A 72 1.51 -1.44 0.27
C ARG A 72 2.47 -1.12 -0.88
N ALA A 73 2.09 -0.22 -1.78
CA ALA A 73 2.91 0.13 -2.93
C ALA A 73 4.25 0.75 -2.51
N ALA A 74 4.30 1.47 -1.38
CA ALA A 74 5.50 2.17 -0.91
C ALA A 74 6.62 1.24 -0.42
N ARG A 75 6.33 -0.05 -0.17
CA ARG A 75 7.30 -1.02 0.34
C ARG A 75 7.67 -2.09 -0.69
N THR A 76 8.96 -2.38 -0.83
CA THR A 76 9.46 -3.41 -1.75
C THR A 76 9.13 -4.83 -1.28
N ASP A 77 8.88 -5.03 0.02
CA ASP A 77 8.54 -6.34 0.59
C ASP A 77 7.03 -6.66 0.57
N MET A 78 6.22 -5.76 0.03
CA MET A 78 4.78 -5.90 -0.16
C MET A 78 4.43 -5.95 -1.65
N HIS A 79 3.45 -6.80 -1.97
CA HIS A 79 2.95 -7.02 -3.34
C HIS A 79 1.43 -6.92 -3.36
N CYS A 80 0.83 -6.91 -4.56
CA CYS A 80 -0.61 -7.03 -4.70
C CYS A 80 -1.11 -8.35 -4.06
N PRO A 81 -2.24 -8.36 -3.34
CA PRO A 81 -2.79 -9.56 -2.73
C PRO A 81 -3.52 -10.50 -3.71
N LEU A 82 -3.67 -10.11 -4.99
CA LEU A 82 -4.31 -10.95 -6.00
C LEU A 82 -3.40 -12.13 -6.37
N ASP A 83 -3.99 -13.29 -6.67
CA ASP A 83 -3.25 -14.49 -7.08
C ASP A 83 -2.44 -14.25 -8.37
N ASN A 84 -3.01 -13.52 -9.32
CA ASN A 84 -2.30 -12.98 -10.48
C ASN A 84 -1.92 -11.53 -10.22
N ALA A 85 -0.96 -11.32 -9.32
CA ALA A 85 -0.55 -10.00 -8.88
C ALA A 85 -0.05 -9.15 -10.07
N PRO A 86 -0.70 -8.02 -10.38
CA PRO A 86 -0.24 -7.12 -11.43
C PRO A 86 1.07 -6.39 -11.05
N TRP A 87 1.48 -6.48 -9.78
CA TRP A 87 2.71 -5.91 -9.22
C TRP A 87 3.05 -6.46 -7.83
#